data_AF-A0A523WW08-F1
#
_entry.id   AF-A0A523WW08-F1
#
_cell.length_a   1.000
_cell.length_b   1.000
_cell.length_c   1.000
_cell.angle_alpha   90.00
_cell.angle_beta   90.00
_cell.angle_gamma   90.00
#
_symmetry.space_group_name_H-M   'P 1'
#
loop_
_entity.id
_entity.type
_entity.pdbx_description
1 polymer ?
#
loop_
_entity_poly.entity_id
_entity_poly.type
_entity_poly.pdbx_seq_one_letter_code
_entity_poly.pdbx_strand_id
1 'polypeptide(L)'
;MAEEKAARFPDPHEYQVPPELEGWEEMYPSHYLFSKERGEWESNQFWYQDKIHAPEPMPPLDLIFQEAWQISLSQYTTRVFCIPPAQGIAQRMVGPYMYICAIAPPPDEVIGEKAQLFEKRVFYVFEHYNELWDKWLTKFKALGEEMAAIEIPKELPKFVPEDQVLPAPKGYYVSYDILEAFNKLVDQMFKGWQYHFEMLNLTYLAYLMFGDVTRKLFPGISES
;
A
#
# COMPACT_ATOMS: atom_id res chain seq x y z
N MET A 1 11.84 -23.95 40.08
CA MET A 1 11.47 -22.52 40.18
C MET A 1 12.37 -21.72 39.25
N ALA A 2 12.07 -21.78 37.96
CA ALA A 2 12.49 -20.81 36.97
C ALA A 2 11.27 -20.74 36.04
N GLU A 3 10.50 -19.67 36.18
CA GLU A 3 9.51 -19.33 35.16
C GLU A 3 10.28 -19.18 33.86
N GLU A 4 10.13 -20.14 32.95
CA GLU A 4 10.40 -19.89 31.53
C GLU A 4 9.46 -18.74 31.15
N LYS A 5 9.98 -17.51 31.17
CA LYS A 5 9.32 -16.36 30.57
C LYS A 5 8.91 -16.80 29.17
N ALA A 6 7.60 -16.94 28.95
CA ALA A 6 7.06 -17.13 27.62
C ALA A 6 7.78 -16.15 26.69
N ALA A 7 8.40 -16.68 25.63
CA ALA A 7 9.22 -15.88 24.73
C ALA A 7 8.36 -14.70 24.23
N ARG A 8 8.67 -13.48 24.70
CA ARG A 8 8.03 -12.28 24.16
C ARG A 8 8.40 -12.18 22.69
N PHE A 9 7.49 -11.71 21.85
CA PHE A 9 7.87 -11.29 20.51
C PHE A 9 8.98 -10.23 20.61
N PRO A 10 9.97 -10.24 19.69
CA PRO A 10 11.05 -9.26 19.70
C PRO A 10 10.49 -7.84 19.68
N ASP A 11 11.09 -6.95 20.47
CA ASP A 11 10.79 -5.53 20.37
C ASP A 11 11.38 -5.00 19.04
N PRO A 12 10.60 -4.24 18.24
CA PRO A 12 11.05 -3.76 16.95
C PRO A 12 12.16 -2.69 17.03
N HIS A 13 12.58 -2.25 18.21
CA HIS A 13 13.74 -1.38 18.41
C HIS A 13 15.00 -2.16 18.84
N GLU A 14 14.88 -3.44 19.14
CA GLU A 14 15.98 -4.31 19.58
C GLU A 14 16.56 -5.16 18.43
N TYR A 15 16.15 -4.93 17.18
CA TYR A 15 16.67 -5.71 16.05
C TYR A 15 18.16 -5.48 15.84
N GLN A 16 18.85 -6.54 15.43
CA GLN A 16 20.25 -6.50 15.03
C GLN A 16 20.31 -6.88 13.56
N VAL A 17 20.96 -6.03 12.75
CA VAL A 17 21.30 -6.36 11.36
C VAL A 17 22.73 -6.90 11.29
N PRO A 18 23.05 -7.79 10.33
CA PRO A 18 24.42 -8.21 10.09
C PRO A 18 25.36 -7.02 9.81
N PRO A 19 26.67 -7.12 10.11
CA PRO A 19 27.64 -6.05 9.83
C PRO A 19 27.65 -5.59 8.37
N GLU A 20 27.33 -6.48 7.43
CA GLU A 20 27.25 -6.18 6.00
C GLU A 20 26.12 -5.21 5.63
N LEU A 21 25.16 -5.00 6.54
CA LEU A 21 24.06 -4.05 6.38
C LEU A 21 24.28 -2.75 7.16
N GLU A 22 25.48 -2.48 7.70
CA GLU A 22 25.76 -1.21 8.37
C GLU A 22 25.39 -0.01 7.47
N GLY A 23 24.56 0.92 7.99
CA GLY A 23 24.12 2.11 7.26
C GLY A 23 22.95 1.90 6.30
N TRP A 24 22.31 0.72 6.29
CA TRP A 24 21.14 0.44 5.44
C TRP A 24 20.01 1.46 5.62
N GLU A 25 19.91 2.10 6.79
CA GLU A 25 18.91 3.11 7.12
C GLU A 25 18.95 4.30 6.15
N GLU A 26 20.12 4.66 5.60
CA GLU A 26 20.28 5.76 4.66
C GLU A 26 19.55 5.52 3.32
N MET A 27 19.23 4.26 3.02
CA MET A 27 18.52 3.88 1.81
C MET A 27 17.03 4.26 1.84
N TYR A 28 16.45 4.49 3.03
CA TYR A 28 15.02 4.66 3.19
C TYR A 28 14.67 5.97 3.92
N PRO A 29 13.49 6.57 3.64
CA PRO A 29 13.02 7.74 4.37
C PRO A 29 12.85 7.47 5.87
N SER A 30 13.12 8.46 6.71
CA SER A 30 13.07 8.34 8.18
C SER A 30 11.71 7.92 8.76
N HIS A 31 10.62 8.14 8.02
CA HIS A 31 9.28 7.73 8.43
C HIS A 31 9.00 6.23 8.20
N TYR A 32 9.84 5.56 7.41
CA TYR A 32 9.84 4.10 7.24
C TYR A 32 10.75 3.39 8.24
N LEU A 33 11.52 4.11 9.04
CA LEU A 33 12.39 3.53 10.07
C LEU A 33 11.69 3.50 11.43
N PHE A 34 12.03 2.52 12.25
CA PHE A 34 11.70 2.56 13.67
C PHE A 34 12.40 3.74 14.33
N SER A 35 11.69 4.49 15.18
CA SER A 35 12.25 5.71 15.78
C SER A 35 11.90 5.85 17.26
N LYS A 36 12.78 6.51 18.00
CA LYS A 36 12.55 6.79 19.43
C LYS A 36 11.29 7.63 19.67
N GLU A 37 10.98 8.55 18.76
CA GLU A 37 9.80 9.44 18.87
C GLU A 37 8.48 8.67 18.83
N ARG A 38 8.45 7.54 18.11
CA ARG A 38 7.26 6.67 17.98
C ARG A 38 7.39 5.38 18.80
N GLY A 39 8.44 5.24 19.59
CA GLY A 39 8.83 3.94 20.14
C GLY A 39 7.78 3.30 21.04
N GLU A 40 7.09 4.09 21.87
CA GLU A 40 5.99 3.57 22.69
C GLU A 40 4.85 3.01 21.82
N TRP A 41 4.50 3.69 20.73
CA TRP A 41 3.45 3.21 19.83
C TRP A 41 3.93 1.98 19.05
N GLU A 42 5.16 1.99 18.53
CA GLU A 42 5.76 0.94 17.73
C GLU A 42 5.96 -0.36 18.54
N SER A 43 6.45 -0.28 19.78
CA SER A 43 6.59 -1.44 20.70
C SER A 43 5.24 -2.05 21.10
N ASN A 44 4.15 -1.29 21.02
CA ASN A 44 2.80 -1.79 21.32
C ASN A 44 2.09 -2.44 20.11
N GLN A 45 2.71 -2.44 18.92
CA GLN A 45 2.15 -3.10 17.75
C GLN A 45 2.73 -4.50 17.54
N PHE A 46 1.95 -5.36 16.87
CA PHE A 46 2.45 -6.64 16.37
C PHE A 46 2.98 -6.50 14.94
N TRP A 47 4.30 -6.47 14.79
CA TRP A 47 4.99 -6.36 13.51
C TRP A 47 5.32 -7.73 12.93
N TYR A 48 5.11 -7.89 11.63
CA TYR A 48 5.49 -9.10 10.90
C TYR A 48 6.01 -8.74 9.51
N GLN A 49 6.94 -9.55 9.01
CA GLN A 49 7.51 -9.35 7.68
C GLN A 49 6.43 -9.59 6.62
N ASP A 50 6.26 -8.65 5.70
CA ASP A 50 5.27 -8.75 4.63
C ASP A 50 5.79 -9.55 3.44
N LYS A 51 5.93 -10.86 3.63
CA LYS A 51 6.40 -11.75 2.56
C LYS A 51 5.39 -11.97 1.43
N ILE A 52 4.14 -11.59 1.63
CA ILE A 52 3.11 -11.74 0.58
C ILE A 52 3.32 -10.69 -0.50
N HIS A 53 3.58 -9.44 -0.11
CA HIS A 53 3.72 -8.32 -1.05
C HIS A 53 5.17 -7.91 -1.31
N ALA A 54 6.08 -8.14 -0.37
CA ALA A 54 7.51 -7.81 -0.48
C ALA A 54 8.39 -8.94 0.09
N PRO A 55 8.45 -10.11 -0.57
CA PRO A 55 9.26 -11.24 -0.12
C PRO A 55 10.77 -11.00 -0.19
N GLU A 56 11.21 -10.16 -1.13
CA GLU A 56 12.62 -9.92 -1.45
C GLU A 56 13.13 -8.61 -0.82
N PRO A 57 14.46 -8.43 -0.72
CA PRO A 57 15.07 -7.15 -0.37
C PRO A 57 14.53 -6.00 -1.24
N MET A 58 14.02 -4.94 -0.62
CA MET A 58 13.38 -3.78 -1.23
C MET A 58 14.39 -2.82 -1.85
N PRO A 59 14.46 -2.66 -3.17
CA PRO A 59 15.20 -1.56 -3.77
C PRO A 59 14.61 -0.22 -3.32
N PRO A 60 15.41 0.82 -3.02
CA PRO A 60 14.89 2.09 -2.49
C PRO A 60 13.84 2.77 -3.37
N LEU A 61 14.00 2.66 -4.70
CA LEU A 61 13.04 3.22 -5.65
C LEU A 61 11.69 2.51 -5.61
N ASP A 62 11.69 1.20 -5.35
CA ASP A 62 10.49 0.36 -5.34
C ASP A 62 9.61 0.64 -4.10
N LEU A 63 10.17 1.28 -3.07
CA LEU A 63 9.42 1.69 -1.87
C LEU A 63 8.22 2.58 -2.20
N ILE A 64 8.28 3.34 -3.29
CA ILE A 64 7.17 4.19 -3.75
C ILE A 64 5.88 3.39 -4.02
N PHE A 65 6.04 2.14 -4.45
CA PHE A 65 4.92 1.23 -4.65
C PHE A 65 4.28 0.81 -3.32
N GLN A 66 5.10 0.65 -2.28
CA GLN A 66 4.65 0.29 -0.93
C GLN A 66 3.87 1.43 -0.28
N GLU A 67 4.36 2.66 -0.45
CA GLU A 67 3.68 3.88 -0.01
C GLU A 67 2.30 4.02 -0.66
N ALA A 68 2.22 3.81 -1.98
CA ALA A 68 0.98 3.95 -2.74
C ALA A 68 -0.14 3.04 -2.23
N TRP A 69 0.16 1.78 -1.91
CA TRP A 69 -0.86 0.85 -1.42
C TRP A 69 -1.19 1.09 0.06
N GLN A 70 -0.24 1.50 0.91
CA GLN A 70 -0.53 1.88 2.30
C GLN A 70 -1.58 2.99 2.35
N ILE A 71 -1.39 4.04 1.55
CA ILE A 71 -2.31 5.18 1.45
C ILE A 71 -3.68 4.71 0.94
N SER A 72 -3.70 3.90 -0.11
CA SER A 72 -4.93 3.39 -0.73
C SER A 72 -5.71 2.45 0.20
N LEU A 73 -5.06 1.49 0.83
CA LEU A 73 -5.71 0.63 1.82
C LEU A 73 -6.32 1.45 2.97
N SER A 74 -5.53 2.36 3.53
CA SER A 74 -5.93 3.12 4.71
C SER A 74 -7.12 4.03 4.42
N GLN A 75 -7.14 4.73 3.27
CA GLN A 75 -8.28 5.59 2.93
C GLN A 75 -9.56 4.79 2.67
N TYR A 76 -9.47 3.63 2.00
CA TYR A 76 -10.65 2.84 1.67
C TYR A 76 -11.27 2.20 2.91
N THR A 77 -10.44 1.74 3.84
CA THR A 77 -10.91 1.17 5.11
C THR A 77 -11.47 2.23 6.04
N THR A 78 -10.88 3.42 6.10
CA THR A 78 -11.27 4.46 7.07
C THR A 78 -12.33 5.43 6.57
N ARG A 79 -12.21 5.93 5.33
CA ARG A 79 -12.97 7.08 4.82
C ARG A 79 -13.95 6.74 3.71
N VAL A 80 -13.65 5.74 2.87
CA VAL A 80 -14.50 5.37 1.72
C VAL A 80 -15.53 4.32 2.11
N PHE A 81 -15.12 3.12 2.50
CA PHE A 81 -16.06 2.09 2.95
C PHE A 81 -16.31 2.13 4.44
N CYS A 82 -15.45 2.80 5.21
CA CYS A 82 -15.63 2.96 6.66
C CYS A 82 -15.77 1.61 7.38
N ILE A 83 -14.97 0.61 7.03
CA ILE A 83 -14.98 -0.71 7.68
C ILE A 83 -14.78 -0.52 9.19
N PRO A 84 -15.74 -0.85 10.07
CA PRO A 84 -15.83 -0.23 11.40
C PRO A 84 -14.55 -0.31 12.26
N PRO A 85 -13.95 -1.50 12.48
CA PRO A 85 -12.73 -1.59 13.29
C PRO A 85 -11.44 -1.21 12.54
N ALA A 86 -11.45 -1.17 11.20
CA ALA A 86 -10.22 -1.08 10.41
C ALA A 86 -9.64 0.34 10.34
N GLN A 87 -8.34 0.49 10.55
CA GLN A 87 -7.60 1.76 10.48
C GLN A 87 -6.43 1.74 9.48
N GLY A 88 -6.37 0.72 8.62
CA GLY A 88 -5.26 0.51 7.70
C GLY A 88 -4.07 -0.18 8.38
N ILE A 89 -2.88 0.11 7.87
CA ILE A 89 -1.62 -0.49 8.35
C ILE A 89 -0.53 0.58 8.50
N ALA A 90 0.55 0.23 9.18
CA ALA A 90 1.82 0.92 9.06
C ALA A 90 2.89 0.00 8.49
N GLN A 91 3.83 0.57 7.75
CA GLN A 91 5.01 -0.09 7.19
C GLN A 91 6.29 0.41 7.85
N ARG A 92 7.23 -0.50 8.10
CA ARG A 92 8.60 -0.20 8.54
C ARG A 92 9.60 -1.06 7.79
N MET A 93 10.79 -0.53 7.58
CA MET A 93 11.93 -1.27 7.03
C MET A 93 12.82 -1.74 8.18
N VAL A 94 13.37 -2.94 8.05
CA VAL A 94 14.44 -3.46 8.91
C VAL A 94 15.46 -4.16 8.01
N GLY A 95 16.64 -3.55 7.85
CA GLY A 95 17.47 -3.86 6.69
C GLY A 95 16.69 -3.54 5.40
N PRO A 96 16.85 -4.33 4.33
CA PRO A 96 16.07 -4.13 3.13
C PRO A 96 14.69 -4.81 3.17
N TYR A 97 14.20 -5.28 4.32
CA TYR A 97 12.95 -6.04 4.39
C TYR A 97 11.81 -5.22 4.99
N MET A 98 10.62 -5.34 4.38
CA MET A 98 9.42 -4.63 4.83
C MET A 98 8.67 -5.42 5.89
N TYR A 99 8.31 -4.73 6.97
CA TYR A 99 7.46 -5.18 8.04
C TYR A 99 6.20 -4.34 8.08
N ILE A 100 5.07 -4.97 8.38
CA ILE A 100 3.79 -4.28 8.52
C ILE A 100 3.14 -4.60 9.86
N CYS A 101 2.27 -3.71 10.30
CA CYS A 101 1.34 -3.97 11.39
C CYS A 101 -0.05 -3.41 11.04
N ALA A 102 -1.10 -4.07 11.50
CA ALA A 102 -2.44 -3.48 11.46
C ALA A 102 -2.53 -2.38 12.51
N ILE A 103 -3.16 -1.26 12.16
CA ILE A 103 -3.40 -0.19 13.13
C ILE A 103 -4.53 -0.61 14.07
N ALA A 104 -4.34 -0.34 15.37
CA ALA A 104 -5.34 -0.62 16.40
C ALA A 104 -6.72 0.01 16.06
N PRO A 105 -7.84 -0.65 16.42
CA PRO A 105 -9.17 -0.09 16.21
C PRO A 105 -9.35 1.28 16.86
N PRO A 106 -10.21 2.15 16.29
CA PRO A 106 -10.51 3.43 16.91
C PRO A 106 -11.44 3.26 18.12
N PRO A 107 -11.71 4.32 18.90
CA PRO A 107 -12.71 4.30 19.97
C PRO A 107 -14.11 3.87 19.48
N ASP A 108 -14.90 3.26 20.37
CA ASP A 108 -16.22 2.69 20.05
C ASP A 108 -17.19 3.70 19.41
N GLU A 109 -17.10 4.98 19.80
CA GLU A 109 -17.88 6.07 19.19
C GLU A 109 -17.63 6.18 17.68
N VAL A 110 -16.35 6.19 17.28
CA VAL A 110 -15.93 6.25 15.87
C VAL A 110 -16.32 4.96 15.13
N ILE A 111 -16.24 3.81 15.81
CA ILE A 111 -16.72 2.54 15.24
C ILE A 111 -18.22 2.64 14.92
N GLY A 112 -19.02 3.21 15.83
CA GLY A 112 -20.45 3.43 15.65
C GLY A 112 -20.78 4.35 14.47
N GLU A 113 -20.07 5.48 14.35
CA GLU A 113 -20.23 6.39 13.20
C GLU A 113 -19.89 5.70 11.87
N LYS A 114 -18.77 4.97 11.85
CA LYS A 114 -18.32 4.22 10.68
C LYS A 114 -19.33 3.14 10.29
N ALA A 115 -19.93 2.45 11.25
CA ALA A 115 -20.92 1.40 10.99
C ALA A 115 -22.11 1.89 10.17
N GLN A 116 -22.62 3.10 10.45
CA GLN A 116 -23.74 3.69 9.70
C GLN A 116 -23.36 3.96 8.24
N LEU A 117 -22.15 4.47 7.99
CA LEU A 117 -21.66 4.73 6.64
C LEU A 117 -21.33 3.43 5.90
N PHE A 118 -20.74 2.47 6.59
CA PHE A 118 -20.38 1.16 6.07
C PHE A 118 -21.62 0.42 5.56
N GLU A 119 -22.67 0.33 6.38
CA GLU A 119 -23.92 -0.34 6.00
C GLU A 119 -24.52 0.31 4.74
N LYS A 120 -24.59 1.64 4.71
CA LYS A 120 -25.12 2.34 3.53
C LYS A 120 -24.29 2.13 2.26
N ARG A 121 -22.96 2.16 2.36
CA ARG A 121 -22.06 2.20 1.20
C ARG A 121 -21.77 0.81 0.65
N VAL A 122 -21.39 -0.13 1.53
CA VAL A 122 -20.92 -1.45 1.12
C VAL A 122 -22.06 -2.30 0.56
N PHE A 123 -23.24 -2.28 1.19
CA PHE A 123 -24.37 -3.06 0.68
C PHE A 123 -24.87 -2.54 -0.67
N TYR A 124 -24.83 -1.23 -0.92
CA TYR A 124 -25.11 -0.69 -2.26
C TYR A 124 -24.11 -1.25 -3.29
N VAL A 125 -22.82 -1.30 -2.97
CA VAL A 125 -21.84 -1.85 -3.91
C VAL A 125 -22.08 -3.34 -4.17
N PHE A 126 -22.45 -4.11 -3.14
CA PHE A 126 -22.81 -5.52 -3.33
C PHE A 126 -24.08 -5.72 -4.15
N GLU A 127 -25.12 -4.92 -3.93
CA GLU A 127 -26.37 -4.97 -4.71
C GLU A 127 -26.14 -4.63 -6.19
N HIS A 128 -25.24 -3.69 -6.47
CA HIS A 128 -24.92 -3.21 -7.82
C HIS A 128 -23.60 -3.76 -8.38
N TYR A 129 -23.10 -4.88 -7.84
CA TYR A 129 -21.73 -5.33 -8.09
C TYR A 129 -21.38 -5.47 -9.58
N ASN A 130 -22.23 -6.13 -10.38
CA ASN A 130 -21.94 -6.37 -11.80
C ASN A 130 -21.80 -5.05 -12.58
N GLU A 131 -22.69 -4.09 -12.34
CA GLU A 131 -22.63 -2.78 -13.01
C GLU A 131 -21.37 -2.00 -12.61
N LEU A 132 -21.05 -1.99 -11.32
CA LEU A 132 -19.89 -1.28 -10.79
C LEU A 132 -18.57 -1.95 -11.20
N TRP A 133 -18.57 -3.28 -11.29
CA TRP A 133 -17.45 -4.06 -11.82
C TRP A 133 -17.14 -3.69 -13.27
N ASP A 134 -18.15 -3.64 -14.14
CA ASP A 134 -17.93 -3.29 -15.55
C ASP A 134 -17.39 -1.86 -15.71
N LYS A 135 -17.91 -0.91 -14.92
CA LYS A 135 -17.40 0.47 -14.86
C LYS A 135 -15.96 0.52 -14.37
N TRP A 136 -15.65 -0.21 -13.30
CA TRP A 136 -14.31 -0.29 -12.72
C TRP A 136 -13.31 -0.92 -13.68
N LEU A 137 -13.67 -2.05 -14.30
CA LEU A 137 -12.80 -2.76 -15.23
C LEU A 137 -12.48 -1.90 -16.45
N THR A 138 -13.47 -1.17 -16.96
CA THR A 138 -13.30 -0.23 -18.09
C THR A 138 -12.29 0.86 -17.74
N LYS A 139 -12.47 1.58 -16.63
CA LYS A 139 -11.57 2.68 -16.26
C LYS A 139 -10.16 2.19 -15.87
N PHE A 140 -10.05 1.00 -15.29
CA PHE A 140 -8.75 0.45 -14.90
C PHE A 140 -7.95 -0.02 -16.12
N LYS A 141 -8.60 -0.66 -17.10
CA LYS A 141 -7.96 -0.98 -18.40
C LYS A 141 -7.50 0.27 -19.13
N ALA A 142 -8.34 1.31 -19.19
CA ALA A 142 -7.97 2.58 -19.80
C ALA A 142 -6.72 3.19 -19.14
N LEU A 143 -6.62 3.17 -17.81
CA LEU A 143 -5.41 3.62 -17.11
C LEU A 143 -4.15 2.79 -17.50
N GLY A 144 -4.30 1.47 -17.65
CA GLY A 144 -3.21 0.60 -18.11
C GLY A 144 -2.78 0.90 -19.55
N GLU A 145 -3.74 1.17 -20.44
CA GLU A 145 -3.47 1.59 -21.82
C GLU A 145 -2.78 2.96 -21.87
N GLU A 146 -3.25 3.93 -21.07
CA GLU A 146 -2.61 5.25 -20.93
C GLU A 146 -1.18 5.14 -20.40
N MET A 147 -0.92 4.21 -19.47
CA MET A 147 0.42 3.96 -18.93
C MET A 147 1.33 3.30 -19.96
N ALA A 148 0.83 2.31 -20.69
CA ALA A 148 1.57 1.63 -21.75
C ALA A 148 1.92 2.55 -22.93
N ALA A 149 1.12 3.61 -23.13
CA ALA A 149 1.34 4.62 -24.17
C ALA A 149 2.38 5.69 -23.79
N ILE A 150 2.92 5.69 -22.56
CA ILE A 150 3.95 6.65 -22.17
C ILE A 150 5.24 6.37 -22.94
N GLU A 151 5.69 7.37 -23.71
CA GLU A 151 6.97 7.31 -24.41
C GLU A 151 8.11 7.66 -23.44
N ILE A 152 9.00 6.70 -23.22
CA ILE A 152 10.24 6.91 -22.47
C ILE A 152 11.37 7.11 -23.49
N PRO A 153 12.04 8.27 -23.50
CA PRO A 153 13.18 8.49 -24.37
C PRO A 153 14.26 7.43 -24.16
N LYS A 154 14.65 6.76 -25.24
CA LYS A 154 15.62 5.64 -25.19
C LYS A 154 17.07 6.10 -25.25
N GLU A 155 17.31 7.29 -25.82
CA GLU A 155 18.64 7.83 -26.05
C GLU A 155 18.67 9.32 -25.74
N LEU A 156 19.81 9.78 -25.23
CA LEU A 156 20.12 11.19 -25.09
C LEU A 156 20.92 11.62 -26.34
N PRO A 157 20.45 12.61 -27.11
CA PRO A 157 21.18 13.05 -28.29
C PRO A 157 22.46 13.76 -27.85
N LYS A 158 23.56 13.55 -28.59
CA LYS A 158 24.82 14.26 -28.35
C LYS A 158 24.66 15.79 -28.48
N PHE A 159 23.86 16.21 -29.45
CA PHE A 159 23.43 17.59 -29.67
C PHE A 159 21.96 17.57 -30.10
N VAL A 160 21.17 18.53 -29.64
CA VAL A 160 19.76 18.64 -30.05
C VAL A 160 19.64 19.04 -31.53
N PRO A 161 18.60 18.58 -32.24
CA PRO A 161 18.31 19.01 -33.61
C PRO A 161 18.20 20.54 -33.75
N GLU A 162 18.66 21.09 -34.89
CA GLU A 162 18.72 22.54 -35.12
C GLU A 162 17.33 23.21 -35.11
N ASP A 163 16.30 22.49 -35.56
CA ASP A 163 14.90 22.94 -35.55
C ASP A 163 14.31 23.09 -34.14
N GLN A 164 14.95 22.52 -33.11
CA GLN A 164 14.59 22.75 -31.71
C GLN A 164 15.33 23.96 -31.10
N VAL A 165 16.28 24.55 -31.83
CA VAL A 165 17.12 25.65 -31.36
C VAL A 165 16.82 26.95 -32.10
N LEU A 166 16.55 26.86 -33.40
CA LEU A 166 16.37 28.02 -34.28
C LEU A 166 14.92 28.12 -34.79
N PRO A 167 14.39 29.36 -34.98
CA PRO A 167 15.04 30.64 -34.68
C PRO A 167 15.02 30.98 -33.18
N ALA A 168 14.26 30.23 -32.37
CA ALA A 168 14.16 30.39 -30.93
C ALA A 168 14.22 29.01 -30.25
N PRO A 169 15.00 28.85 -29.17
CA PRO A 169 15.12 27.57 -28.47
C PRO A 169 13.78 27.07 -27.90
N LYS A 170 13.54 25.75 -27.97
CA LYS A 170 12.33 25.08 -27.46
C LYS A 170 12.09 25.31 -25.96
N GLY A 171 13.15 25.53 -25.18
CA GLY A 171 13.10 25.84 -23.75
C GLY A 171 13.15 24.62 -22.81
N TYR A 172 12.83 23.43 -23.31
CA TYR A 172 13.04 22.14 -22.62
C TYR A 172 13.38 21.07 -23.66
N TYR A 173 14.04 20.01 -23.20
CA TYR A 173 14.57 18.95 -24.08
C TYR A 173 14.41 17.58 -23.40
N VAL A 174 14.97 16.55 -24.03
CA VAL A 174 14.81 15.14 -23.64
C VAL A 174 15.02 14.84 -22.15
N SER A 175 15.89 15.58 -21.46
CA SER A 175 16.10 15.40 -20.01
C SER A 175 14.84 15.71 -19.21
N TYR A 176 14.08 16.73 -19.60
CA TYR A 176 12.78 17.05 -19.02
C TYR A 176 11.73 16.01 -19.42
N ASP A 177 11.73 15.57 -20.68
CA ASP A 177 10.78 14.56 -21.17
C ASP A 177 10.89 13.25 -20.37
N ILE A 178 12.11 12.83 -19.99
CA ILE A 178 12.33 11.68 -19.09
C ILE A 178 11.74 11.92 -17.69
N LEU A 179 11.95 13.10 -17.12
CA LEU A 179 11.41 13.45 -15.80
C LEU A 179 9.87 13.47 -15.81
N GLU A 180 9.28 14.04 -16.86
CA GLU A 180 7.83 14.08 -17.05
C GLU A 180 7.25 12.67 -17.21
N ALA A 181 7.88 11.82 -18.02
CA ALA A 181 7.47 10.42 -18.21
C ALA A 181 7.51 9.64 -16.88
N PHE A 182 8.58 9.78 -16.10
CA PHE A 182 8.69 9.14 -14.78
C PHE A 182 7.61 9.63 -13.82
N ASN A 183 7.42 10.95 -13.70
CA ASN A 183 6.38 11.52 -12.83
C ASN A 183 4.98 11.03 -13.20
N LYS A 184 4.69 10.94 -14.51
CA LYS A 184 3.40 10.44 -15.01
C LYS A 184 3.21 8.95 -14.70
N LEU A 185 4.25 8.13 -14.86
CA LEU A 185 4.21 6.71 -14.48
C LEU A 185 3.93 6.54 -12.98
N VAL A 186 4.61 7.32 -12.14
CA VAL A 186 4.39 7.31 -10.69
C VAL A 186 2.96 7.72 -10.34
N ASP A 187 2.46 8.83 -10.88
CA ASP A 187 1.07 9.27 -10.63
C ASP A 187 0.04 8.21 -11.04
N GLN A 188 0.20 7.62 -12.21
CA GLN A 188 -0.68 6.55 -12.69
C GLN A 188 -0.56 5.28 -11.83
N MET A 189 0.61 4.95 -11.30
CA MET A 189 0.79 3.85 -10.34
C MET A 189 0.02 4.12 -9.05
N PHE A 190 0.12 5.31 -8.46
CA PHE A 190 -0.67 5.70 -7.28
C PHE A 190 -2.17 5.61 -7.57
N LYS A 191 -2.62 6.09 -8.73
CA LYS A 191 -4.01 6.01 -9.17
C LYS A 191 -4.47 4.56 -9.39
N GLY A 192 -3.60 3.70 -9.93
CA GLY A 192 -3.86 2.28 -10.09
C GLY A 192 -4.12 1.59 -8.76
N TRP A 193 -3.35 1.93 -7.72
CA TRP A 193 -3.60 1.45 -6.36
C TRP A 193 -4.93 1.96 -5.78
N GLN A 194 -5.35 3.19 -6.11
CA GLN A 194 -6.70 3.66 -5.76
C GLN A 194 -7.79 2.77 -6.37
N TYR A 195 -7.66 2.41 -7.64
CA TYR A 195 -8.61 1.52 -8.30
C TYR A 195 -8.53 0.10 -7.74
N HIS A 196 -7.34 -0.38 -7.40
CA HIS A 196 -7.20 -1.71 -6.80
C HIS A 196 -7.98 -1.84 -5.48
N PHE A 197 -7.83 -0.91 -4.54
CA PHE A 197 -8.53 -0.97 -3.25
C PHE A 197 -10.01 -0.59 -3.30
N GLU A 198 -10.49 -0.03 -4.41
CA GLU A 198 -11.91 0.15 -4.69
C GLU A 198 -12.66 -1.19 -4.64
N MET A 199 -12.03 -2.27 -5.13
CA MET A 199 -12.66 -3.60 -5.21
C MET A 199 -12.05 -4.63 -4.24
N LEU A 200 -10.75 -4.51 -3.91
CA LEU A 200 -10.06 -5.52 -3.12
C LEU A 200 -10.68 -5.73 -1.74
N ASN A 201 -10.87 -4.64 -0.99
CA ASN A 201 -11.38 -4.69 0.39
C ASN A 201 -12.78 -5.32 0.47
N LEU A 202 -13.62 -5.05 -0.54
CA LEU A 202 -14.97 -5.61 -0.63
C LEU A 202 -14.95 -7.11 -0.86
N THR A 203 -14.04 -7.59 -1.71
CA THR A 203 -13.87 -9.02 -1.99
C THR A 203 -13.40 -9.77 -0.75
N TYR A 204 -12.38 -9.27 -0.03
CA TYR A 204 -11.93 -9.90 1.22
C TYR A 204 -13.01 -9.86 2.30
N LEU A 205 -13.75 -8.75 2.40
CA LEU A 205 -14.86 -8.65 3.33
C LEU A 205 -15.96 -9.69 3.02
N ALA A 206 -16.34 -9.83 1.75
CA ALA A 206 -17.32 -10.84 1.34
C ALA A 206 -16.85 -12.26 1.67
N TYR A 207 -15.56 -12.53 1.45
CA TYR A 207 -14.94 -13.81 1.83
C TYR A 207 -14.97 -14.06 3.34
N LEU A 208 -14.63 -13.05 4.15
CA LEU A 208 -14.70 -13.12 5.62
C LEU A 208 -16.13 -13.35 6.10
N MET A 209 -17.10 -12.59 5.57
CA MET A 209 -18.52 -12.76 5.90
C MET A 209 -19.02 -14.15 5.53
N PHE A 210 -18.62 -14.68 4.37
CA PHE A 210 -18.95 -16.04 3.96
C PHE A 210 -18.36 -17.08 4.92
N GLY A 211 -17.10 -16.93 5.32
CA GLY A 211 -16.47 -17.79 6.33
C GLY A 211 -17.20 -17.77 7.66
N ASP A 212 -17.56 -16.59 8.16
CA ASP A 212 -18.29 -16.42 9.41
C ASP A 212 -19.69 -17.04 9.37
N VAL A 213 -20.41 -16.86 8.27
CA VAL A 213 -21.72 -17.51 8.07
C VAL A 213 -21.57 -19.03 8.02
N THR A 214 -20.57 -19.53 7.29
CA THR A 214 -20.30 -20.97 7.17
C THR A 214 -19.99 -21.60 8.53
N ARG A 215 -19.15 -20.96 9.36
CA ARG A 215 -18.85 -21.42 10.73
C ARG A 215 -20.09 -21.48 11.61
N LYS A 216 -20.97 -20.48 11.51
CA LYS A 216 -22.21 -20.42 12.30
C LYS A 216 -23.20 -21.51 11.88
N LEU A 217 -23.31 -21.78 10.58
CA LEU A 217 -24.22 -22.81 10.05
C LEU A 217 -23.68 -24.23 10.23
N PHE A 218 -22.35 -24.42 10.19
CA PHE A 218 -21.69 -25.72 10.20
C PHE A 218 -20.57 -25.80 11.26
N PRO A 219 -20.87 -25.69 12.56
CA PRO A 219 -19.86 -25.61 13.62
C PRO A 219 -19.00 -26.88 13.78
N GLY A 220 -19.37 -28.00 13.14
CA GLY A 220 -18.67 -29.29 13.23
C GLY A 220 -17.70 -29.59 12.10
N ILE A 221 -17.52 -28.69 11.12
CA ILE A 221 -16.56 -28.87 10.02
C ILE A 221 -15.23 -28.20 10.39
N SER A 222 -14.13 -28.95 10.35
CA SER A 222 -12.77 -28.43 10.59
C SER A 222 -12.24 -27.66 9.38
N GLU A 223 -11.42 -26.63 9.63
CA GLU A 223 -10.71 -25.84 8.61
C GLU A 223 -9.35 -26.48 8.20
N SER A 224 -9.06 -27.69 8.68
CA SER A 224 -7.81 -28.44 8.49
C SER A 224 -7.97 -29.64 7.55
#